data_AF-A0A6A4LJX6-F1
#
_entry.id   AF-A0A6A4LJX6-F1
#
_cell.length_a   1.000
_cell.length_b   1.000
_cell.length_c   1.000
_cell.angle_alpha   90.00
_cell.angle_beta   90.00
_cell.angle_gamma   90.00
#
_symmetry.space_group_name_H-M   'P 1'
#
loop_
_entity.id
_entity.type
_entity.pdbx_description
1 polymer ?
#
loop_
_entity_poly.entity_id
_entity_poly.type
_entity_poly.pdbx_seq_one_letter_code
_entity_poly.pdbx_strand_id
1 'polypeptide(L)'
;MKRIMKAQALRDNAMSSYMSSKKTMEINPDHGIMEELRKRAEADKNDKSVKDLVLLIYETALLQSGFSLEDPNTFAGRIHRMLKLGLSIEEDETGGEDSEMPALEEGNEESKIEEVD
;
A
#
# COMPACT_ATOMS: atom_id res chain seq x y z
N MET A 1 -10.63 -0.97 15.54
CA MET A 1 -11.92 -0.29 15.32
C MET A 1 -12.09 0.31 13.92
N LYS A 2 -11.08 0.99 13.32
CA LYS A 2 -11.16 1.58 11.96
C LYS A 2 -11.66 0.60 10.88
N ARG A 3 -11.21 -0.67 10.92
CA ARG A 3 -11.64 -1.71 9.97
C ARG A 3 -13.14 -2.03 10.09
N ILE A 4 -13.63 -2.22 11.32
CA ILE A 4 -15.04 -2.50 11.62
C ILE A 4 -15.93 -1.31 11.22
N MET A 5 -15.49 -0.10 11.55
CA MET A 5 -16.20 1.12 11.16
C MET A 5 -16.21 1.35 9.65
N LYS A 6 -15.22 0.88 8.88
CA LYS A 6 -15.21 0.99 7.41
C LYS A 6 -16.10 -0.07 6.73
N ALA A 7 -16.33 -1.21 7.38
CA ALA A 7 -17.10 -2.32 6.85
C ALA A 7 -18.63 -2.18 7.04
N GLN A 8 -19.10 -1.14 7.73
CA GLN A 8 -20.54 -0.92 7.97
C GLN A 8 -21.20 -0.24 6.76
N ALA A 9 -22.15 -0.95 6.12
CA ALA A 9 -22.79 -0.52 4.87
C ALA A 9 -23.63 0.76 4.99
N LEU A 10 -24.28 1.00 6.14
CA LEU A 10 -25.15 2.16 6.39
C LEU A 10 -24.43 3.31 7.12
N ARG A 11 -23.11 3.41 7.00
CA ARG A 11 -22.37 4.45 7.70
C ARG A 11 -22.52 5.81 7.01
N ASP A 12 -22.83 6.83 7.80
CA ASP A 12 -22.75 8.22 7.35
C ASP A 12 -21.29 8.61 7.06
N ASN A 13 -21.02 9.04 5.82
CA ASN A 13 -19.70 9.45 5.38
C ASN A 13 -19.26 10.81 5.96
N ALA A 14 -20.18 11.61 6.50
CA ALA A 14 -19.87 12.89 7.15
C ALA A 14 -18.94 12.72 8.38
N MET A 15 -19.03 11.58 9.08
CA MET A 15 -18.16 11.24 10.22
C MET A 15 -16.78 10.69 9.82
N SER A 16 -16.54 10.43 8.53
CA SER A 16 -15.28 9.83 8.06
C SER A 16 -14.06 10.73 8.29
N SER A 17 -14.24 12.06 8.17
CA SER A 17 -13.17 13.05 8.36
C SER A 17 -12.75 13.18 9.82
N TYR A 18 -13.66 13.00 10.78
CA TYR A 18 -13.34 13.02 12.21
C TYR A 18 -12.62 11.73 12.69
N MET A 19 -12.67 10.65 11.91
CA MET A 19 -12.03 9.37 12.23
C MET A 19 -10.68 9.15 11.52
N SER A 20 -10.18 10.13 10.76
CA SER A 20 -8.86 10.09 10.13
C SER A 20 -7.75 10.60 11.07
N SER A 21 -7.72 10.12 12.31
CA SER A 21 -6.62 10.42 13.22
C SER A 21 -5.29 9.90 12.66
N LYS A 22 -4.26 10.76 12.71
CA LYS A 22 -2.89 10.38 12.35
C LYS A 22 -2.44 9.25 13.26
N LYS A 23 -1.75 8.27 12.69
CA LYS A 23 -1.21 7.12 13.41
C LYS A 23 0.22 7.43 13.84
N THR A 24 0.58 7.00 15.04
CA THR A 24 1.97 7.02 15.49
C THR A 24 2.65 5.73 15.02
N MET A 25 3.73 5.86 14.26
CA MET A 25 4.60 4.74 13.91
C MET A 25 5.71 4.67 14.94
N GLU A 26 5.75 3.58 15.70
CA GLU A 26 6.84 3.32 16.65
C GLU A 26 8.02 2.65 15.92
N ILE A 27 9.23 3.01 16.33
CA ILE A 27 10.48 2.56 15.71
C ILE A 27 11.36 1.95 16.80
N ASN A 28 11.98 0.81 16.49
CA ASN A 28 13.01 0.21 17.35
C ASN A 28 14.41 0.72 16.93
N PRO A 29 15.07 1.56 17.74
CA PRO A 29 16.39 2.11 17.41
C PRO A 29 17.51 1.05 17.40
N ASP A 30 17.34 -0.06 18.12
CA ASP A 30 18.35 -1.11 18.25
C ASP A 30 18.33 -2.09 17.06
N HIS A 31 17.38 -1.94 16.14
CA HIS A 31 17.27 -2.80 14.97
C HIS A 31 18.28 -2.37 13.89
N GLY A 32 19.11 -3.30 13.41
CA GLY A 32 20.18 -3.00 12.45
C GLY A 32 19.71 -2.30 11.16
N ILE A 33 18.49 -2.60 10.67
CA ILE A 33 17.88 -1.89 9.54
C ILE A 33 17.69 -0.39 9.82
N MET A 34 17.27 -0.03 11.04
CA MET A 34 17.06 1.37 11.41
C MET A 34 18.37 2.13 11.56
N GLU A 35 19.41 1.46 12.08
CA GLU A 35 20.75 2.05 12.18
C GLU A 35 21.35 2.33 10.80
N GLU A 36 21.22 1.38 9.86
CA GLU A 36 21.70 1.52 8.49
C GLU A 36 20.93 2.61 7.73
N LEU A 37 19.59 2.64 7.89
CA LEU A 37 18.74 3.71 7.34
C LEU A 37 19.16 5.09 7.85
N ARG A 38 19.48 5.22 9.14
CA ARG A 38 19.96 6.47 9.73
C ARG A 38 21.26 6.93 9.05
N LYS A 39 22.25 6.03 8.94
CA LYS A 39 23.54 6.34 8.31
C LYS A 39 23.37 6.81 6.86
N ARG A 40 22.53 6.12 6.08
CA ARG A 40 22.27 6.48 4.68
C ARG A 40 21.52 7.80 4.54
N ALA A 41 20.53 8.05 5.40
CA ALA A 41 19.79 9.31 5.43
C ALA A 41 20.66 10.51 5.87
N GLU A 42 21.65 10.30 6.74
CA GLU A 42 22.63 11.32 7.12
C GLU A 42 23.60 11.64 5.97
N ALA A 43 23.96 10.64 5.17
CA ALA A 43 24.81 10.82 3.99
C ALA A 43 24.10 11.54 2.84
N ASP A 44 22.87 11.12 2.50
CA ASP A 44 22.03 11.80 1.52
C ASP A 44 20.54 11.74 1.90
N LYS A 45 19.98 12.90 2.25
CA LYS A 45 18.55 13.06 2.59
C LYS A 45 17.63 12.91 1.38
N ASN A 46 18.18 13.02 0.17
CA ASN A 46 17.41 12.97 -1.07
C ASN A 46 17.49 11.63 -1.78
N ASP A 47 18.21 10.65 -1.23
CA ASP A 47 18.31 9.31 -1.78
C ASP A 47 16.91 8.70 -1.95
N LYS A 48 16.54 8.45 -3.21
CA LYS A 48 15.25 7.87 -3.60
C LYS A 48 15.10 6.45 -3.05
N SER A 49 16.19 5.68 -2.97
CA SER A 49 16.18 4.30 -2.46
C SER A 49 15.86 4.26 -0.97
N VAL A 50 16.44 5.18 -0.18
CA VAL A 50 16.16 5.33 1.26
C VAL A 50 14.71 5.73 1.48
N LYS A 51 14.19 6.69 0.70
CA LYS A 51 12.77 7.10 0.77
C LYS A 51 11.83 5.93 0.47
N ASP A 52 12.10 5.16 -0.58
CA ASP A 52 11.30 3.98 -0.91
C ASP A 52 11.39 2.92 0.20
N LEU A 53 12.57 2.67 0.78
CA LEU A 53 12.71 1.70 1.86
C LEU A 53 11.94 2.12 3.12
N VAL A 54 11.95 3.41 3.48
CA VAL A 54 11.17 3.95 4.60
C VAL A 54 9.66 3.79 4.36
N LEU A 55 9.17 4.09 3.15
CA LEU A 55 7.77 3.87 2.81
C LEU A 55 7.38 2.39 2.89
N LEU A 56 8.25 1.50 2.41
CA LEU A 56 8.02 0.07 2.47
C LEU A 56 7.88 -0.45 3.91
N ILE A 57 8.75 0.02 4.82
CA ILE A 57 8.67 -0.33 6.24
C ILE A 57 7.38 0.21 6.86
N TYR A 58 6.97 1.43 6.51
CA TYR A 58 5.72 2.02 6.98
C TYR A 58 4.49 1.21 6.53
N GLU A 59 4.41 0.84 5.26
CA GLU A 59 3.30 0.04 4.70
C GLU A 59 3.27 -1.38 5.29
N THR A 60 4.45 -1.97 5.52
CA THR A 60 4.59 -3.27 6.19
C THR A 60 4.10 -3.18 7.65
N ALA A 61 4.50 -2.14 8.38
CA ALA A 61 4.06 -1.91 9.75
C ALA A 61 2.56 -1.65 9.84
N LEU A 62 1.97 -0.94 8.86
CA LEU A 62 0.52 -0.76 8.75
C LEU A 62 -0.20 -2.10 8.61
N LEU A 63 0.29 -2.97 7.71
CA LEU A 63 -0.31 -4.27 7.46
C LEU A 63 -0.23 -5.17 8.70
N GLN A 64 0.95 -5.25 9.33
CA GLN A 64 1.17 -6.04 10.55
C GLN A 64 0.31 -5.54 11.72
N SER A 65 0.10 -4.22 11.82
CA SER A 65 -0.75 -3.60 12.84
C SER A 65 -2.25 -3.74 12.54
N GLY A 66 -2.63 -4.45 11.49
CA GLY A 66 -4.03 -4.69 11.14
C GLY A 66 -4.74 -3.49 10.49
N PHE A 67 -3.99 -2.53 9.94
CA PHE A 67 -4.57 -1.50 9.08
C PHE A 67 -4.68 -2.01 7.64
N SER A 68 -5.60 -1.40 6.89
CA SER A 68 -5.70 -1.60 5.44
C SER A 68 -4.78 -0.61 4.75
N LEU A 69 -4.13 -1.04 3.68
CA LEU A 69 -3.41 -0.15 2.78
C LEU A 69 -4.40 0.78 2.05
N GLU A 70 -3.95 1.98 1.72
CA GLU A 70 -4.75 2.94 0.96
C GLU A 70 -4.73 2.61 -0.53
N ASP A 71 -3.55 2.29 -1.06
CA ASP A 71 -3.36 1.86 -2.44
C ASP A 71 -2.42 0.63 -2.51
N PRO A 72 -2.98 -0.58 -2.65
CA PRO A 72 -2.20 -1.81 -2.80
C PRO A 72 -1.32 -1.85 -4.06
N ASN A 73 -1.69 -1.16 -5.14
CA ASN A 73 -0.95 -1.19 -6.39
C ASN A 73 0.38 -0.44 -6.25
N THR A 74 0.36 0.72 -5.61
CA THR A 74 1.59 1.48 -5.31
C THR A 74 2.54 0.68 -4.41
N PHE A 75 2.01 -0.04 -3.41
CA PHE A 75 2.82 -0.91 -2.55
C PHE A 75 3.45 -2.07 -3.34
N ALA A 76 2.68 -2.75 -4.18
CA ALA A 76 3.17 -3.83 -5.04
C ALA A 76 4.25 -3.33 -6.01
N GLY A 77 4.04 -2.18 -6.65
CA GLY A 77 5.03 -1.56 -7.52
C GLY A 77 6.34 -1.24 -6.80
N ARG A 78 6.28 -0.82 -5.53
CA ARG A 78 7.48 -0.59 -4.70
C ARG A 78 8.21 -1.87 -4.35
N ILE A 79 7.50 -2.96 -4.04
CA ILE A 79 8.11 -4.28 -3.83
C ILE A 79 8.81 -4.75 -5.11
N HIS A 80 8.17 -4.62 -6.27
CA HIS A 80 8.78 -5.01 -7.54
C HIS A 80 10.04 -4.22 -7.85
N ARG A 81 10.07 -2.90 -7.62
CA ARG A 81 11.30 -2.10 -7.75
C ARG A 81 12.41 -2.57 -6.81
N MET A 82 12.09 -2.84 -5.55
CA MET A 82 13.08 -3.35 -4.57
C MET A 82 13.60 -4.73 -4.96
N LEU A 83 12.76 -5.59 -5.53
CA LEU A 83 13.16 -6.91 -6.00
C LEU A 83 14.09 -6.80 -7.23
N LYS A 84 13.76 -5.92 -8.18
CA LYS A 84 14.63 -5.64 -9.34
C LYS A 84 16.01 -5.12 -8.89
N LEU A 85 16.04 -4.17 -7.95
CA LEU A 85 17.29 -3.66 -7.35
C LEU A 85 18.09 -4.76 -6.63
N GLY A 86 17.43 -5.61 -5.85
CA GLY A 86 18.09 -6.72 -5.13
C GLY A 86 18.64 -7.81 -6.04
N LEU A 87 18.05 -7.97 -7.24
CA LEU A 87 18.52 -8.89 -8.27
C LEU A 87 19.45 -8.24 -9.30
N SER A 88 19.79 -6.95 -9.13
CA SER A 88 20.58 -6.17 -10.08
C SER A 88 20.03 -6.21 -11.52
N ILE A 89 18.70 -6.29 -11.66
CA ILE A 89 18.02 -6.22 -12.96
C ILE A 89 17.89 -4.74 -13.30
N GLU A 90 18.54 -4.31 -14.39
CA GLU A 90 18.45 -2.93 -14.85
C GLU A 90 17.01 -2.60 -15.24
N GLU A 91 16.58 -1.36 -14.98
CA GLU A 91 15.21 -0.89 -15.24
C GLU A 91 14.83 -0.92 -16.74
N ASP A 92 15.77 -1.25 -17.64
CA ASP A 92 15.63 -1.21 -19.10
C ASP A 92 15.21 -2.54 -19.79
N GLU A 93 15.02 -3.65 -19.06
CA GLU A 93 14.62 -4.93 -19.69
C GLU A 93 13.13 -5.30 -19.65
N THR A 94 12.24 -4.37 -19.29
CA THR A 94 10.80 -4.55 -19.52
C THR A 94 10.14 -3.27 -20.03
N GLY A 95 10.55 -2.82 -21.21
CA GLY A 95 9.67 -2.10 -22.12
C GLY A 95 8.63 -3.07 -22.67
N GLY A 96 7.57 -3.33 -21.91
CA GLY A 96 6.48 -4.21 -22.33
C GLY A 96 5.60 -4.59 -21.16
N GLU A 97 4.33 -4.21 -21.27
CA GLU A 97 3.21 -4.69 -20.46
C GLU A 97 3.23 -4.15 -19.02
N ASP A 98 2.81 -2.89 -18.79
CA ASP A 98 1.40 -2.66 -18.40
C ASP A 98 0.55 -3.86 -18.79
N SER A 99 0.64 -4.88 -17.93
CA SER A 99 -0.06 -6.14 -18.07
C SER A 99 -1.51 -5.79 -18.37
N GLU A 100 -1.87 -6.03 -19.62
CA GLU A 100 -3.19 -6.16 -20.17
C GLU A 100 -4.03 -6.88 -19.11
N MET A 101 -4.66 -6.12 -18.23
CA MET A 101 -5.78 -6.63 -17.46
C MET A 101 -6.80 -6.97 -18.52
N PRO A 102 -7.20 -8.25 -18.67
CA PRO A 102 -8.38 -8.53 -19.47
C PRO A 102 -9.49 -7.65 -18.91
N ALA A 103 -10.11 -6.83 -19.76
CA ALA A 103 -11.28 -6.07 -19.39
C ALA A 103 -12.24 -7.06 -18.72
N LEU A 104 -12.58 -6.80 -17.45
CA LEU A 104 -13.65 -7.54 -16.79
C LEU A 104 -14.88 -7.31 -17.67
N GLU A 105 -15.32 -8.34 -18.37
CA GLU A 105 -16.65 -8.33 -18.97
C GLU A 105 -17.61 -8.01 -17.83
N GLU A 106 -18.24 -6.84 -17.90
CA GLU A 106 -19.42 -6.52 -17.10
C GLU A 106 -20.50 -7.51 -17.54
N GLY A 107 -20.50 -8.68 -16.90
CA GLY A 107 -21.62 -9.60 -16.86
C GLY A 107 -22.76 -8.87 -16.16
N ASN A 108 -23.49 -8.06 -16.92
CA ASN A 108 -24.81 -7.56 -16.61
C ASN A 108 -25.75 -8.77 -16.55
N GLU A 109 -25.65 -9.54 -15.47
CA GLU A 109 -26.73 -10.41 -15.03
C GLU A 109 -27.88 -9.49 -14.62
N GLU A 110 -28.81 -9.30 -15.56
CA GLU A 110 -30.13 -8.73 -15.33
C GLU A 110 -30.69 -9.30 -14.03
N SER A 111 -30.72 -8.47 -12.98
CA SER A 111 -31.50 -8.71 -11.80
C SER A 111 -32.97 -8.72 -12.19
N LYS A 112 -33.45 -9.90 -12.59
CA LYS A 112 -34.85 -10.23 -12.78
C LYS A 112 -35.52 -10.19 -11.41
N ILE A 113 -36.07 -9.02 -11.09
CA ILE A 113 -36.96 -8.77 -9.98
C ILE A 113 -38.17 -9.70 -10.16
N GLU A 114 -38.22 -10.77 -9.39
CA GLU A 114 -39.38 -11.67 -9.31
C GLU A 114 -40.27 -11.16 -8.17
N GLU A 115 -41.43 -10.63 -8.54
CA GLU A 115 -42.54 -10.36 -7.63
C GLU A 115 -42.86 -11.62 -6.82
N VAL A 116 -42.94 -11.47 -5.51
CA VAL A 116 -43.66 -12.40 -4.63
C VAL A 116 -44.82 -11.63 -4.01
N ASP A 117 -46.01 -12.12 -4.35
CA ASP A 117 -47.39 -11.82 -3.92
C ASP A 117 -47.56 -11.02 -2.59
#